data_AF-A0ABD0MIX7-F1
#
_entry.id   AF-A0ABD0MIX7-F1
#
_cell.length_a   1.000
_cell.length_b   1.000
_cell.length_c   1.000
_cell.angle_alpha   90.00
_cell.angle_beta   90.00
_cell.angle_gamma   90.00
#
_symmetry.space_group_name_H-M   'P 1'
#
loop_
_entity.id
_entity.type
_entity.pdbx_description
1 polymer ?
#
loop_
_entity_poly.entity_id
_entity_poly.type
_entity_poly.pdbx_seq_one_letter_code
_entity_poly.pdbx_strand_id
1 'polypeptide(L)'
;SGDKAALKTARANLSHGIKKAKHQYAQKINNNFSDSKDTRSLWQAIQTITDYKPLPQVSDDDTSLPDALNHFYSRFEIQNNTPAQKLHTSPNDQVLCLSAADVRKTLSRINPRKAAGPDNIPGRVLRDCAAQL
;
A
#
# COMPACT_ATOMS: atom_id res chain seq x y z
N SER A 1 -11.09 -48.44 37.55
CA SER A 1 -11.72 -48.72 36.25
C SER A 1 -12.24 -47.40 35.69
N GLY A 2 -11.66 -46.89 34.61
CA GLY A 2 -12.01 -45.56 34.09
C GLY A 2 -13.28 -45.59 33.25
N ASP A 3 -14.15 -44.59 33.43
CA ASP A 3 -15.39 -44.44 32.65
C ASP A 3 -15.09 -44.13 31.18
N LYS A 4 -15.05 -45.20 30.37
CA LYS A 4 -14.77 -45.14 28.93
C LYS A 4 -15.84 -44.35 28.18
N ALA A 5 -17.08 -44.30 28.68
CA ALA A 5 -18.17 -43.57 28.04
C ALA A 5 -18.00 -42.06 28.22
N ALA A 6 -17.69 -41.60 29.44
CA ALA A 6 -17.38 -40.20 29.71
C ALA A 6 -16.19 -39.70 28.86
N LEU A 7 -15.13 -40.51 28.75
CA LEU A 7 -13.98 -40.17 27.91
C LEU A 7 -14.35 -40.05 26.42
N LYS A 8 -15.21 -40.94 25.91
CA LYS A 8 -15.68 -40.90 24.52
C LYS A 8 -16.48 -39.62 24.24
N THR A 9 -17.39 -39.26 25.14
CA THR A 9 -18.19 -38.03 25.03
C THR A 9 -17.32 -36.79 25.08
N ALA A 10 -16.36 -36.72 26.01
CA ALA A 10 -15.42 -35.61 26.12
C ALA A 10 -14.61 -35.41 24.81
N ARG A 11 -14.12 -36.50 24.21
CA ARG A 11 -13.41 -36.47 22.92
C ARG A 11 -14.28 -35.99 21.77
N ALA A 12 -15.54 -36.44 21.72
CA ALA A 12 -16.50 -36.01 20.70
C ALA A 12 -16.78 -34.50 20.80
N ASN A 13 -17.02 -34.01 22.02
CA ASN A 13 -17.26 -32.59 22.29
C ASN A 13 -16.05 -31.73 21.93
N LEU A 14 -14.84 -32.16 22.30
CA LEU A 14 -13.60 -31.48 21.91
C LEU A 14 -13.45 -31.40 20.39
N SER A 15 -13.65 -32.52 19.70
CA SER A 15 -13.55 -32.59 18.24
C SER A 15 -14.57 -31.67 17.56
N HIS A 16 -15.80 -31.62 18.08
CA HIS A 16 -16.83 -30.72 17.60
C HIS A 16 -16.45 -29.25 17.83
N GLY A 17 -15.95 -28.92 19.02
CA GLY A 17 -15.48 -27.57 19.35
C GLY A 17 -14.35 -27.10 18.42
N ILE A 18 -13.35 -27.94 18.16
CA ILE A 18 -12.26 -27.62 17.24
C ILE A 18 -12.79 -27.36 15.81
N LYS A 19 -13.70 -28.22 15.32
CA LYS A 19 -14.31 -28.04 14.00
C LYS A 19 -15.07 -26.71 13.90
N LYS A 20 -15.87 -26.39 14.92
CA LYS A 20 -16.62 -25.14 15.01
C LYS A 20 -15.69 -23.93 15.02
N ALA A 21 -14.63 -23.95 15.83
CA ALA A 21 -13.66 -22.86 15.91
C ALA A 21 -12.93 -22.65 14.57
N LYS A 22 -12.48 -23.73 13.91
CA LYS A 22 -11.87 -23.66 12.57
C LYS A 22 -12.82 -23.04 11.55
N HIS A 23 -14.08 -23.44 11.55
CA HIS A 23 -15.08 -22.90 10.65
C HIS A 23 -15.31 -21.41 10.88
N GLN A 24 -15.48 -20.98 12.13
CA GLN A 24 -15.66 -19.58 12.49
C GLN A 24 -14.47 -18.72 12.06
N TYR A 25 -13.24 -19.22 12.26
CA TYR A 25 -12.05 -18.52 11.83
C TYR A 25 -11.95 -18.41 10.30
N ALA A 26 -12.27 -19.49 9.58
CA ALA A 26 -12.32 -19.47 8.12
C ALA A 26 -13.36 -18.46 7.59
N GLN A 27 -14.55 -18.41 8.20
CA GLN A 27 -15.56 -17.40 7.87
C GLN A 27 -15.05 -15.98 8.10
N LYS A 28 -14.36 -15.71 9.22
CA LYS A 28 -13.78 -14.41 9.51
C LYS A 28 -12.80 -13.96 8.43
N ILE A 29 -11.90 -14.85 7.98
CA ILE A 29 -10.98 -14.54 6.89
C ILE A 29 -11.75 -14.32 5.58
N ASN A 30 -12.75 -15.13 5.29
CA ASN A 30 -13.53 -15.02 4.06
C ASN A 30 -14.34 -13.71 3.97
N ASN A 31 -14.84 -13.20 5.10
CA ASN A 31 -15.58 -11.93 5.16
C ASN A 31 -14.73 -10.73 4.73
N ASN A 32 -13.40 -10.79 4.86
CA ASN A 32 -12.52 -9.74 4.38
C ASN A 32 -12.47 -9.64 2.84
N PHE A 33 -13.00 -10.64 2.12
CA PHE A 33 -13.10 -10.66 0.66
C PHE A 33 -14.47 -10.23 0.13
N SER A 34 -15.41 -9.83 1.00
CA SER A 34 -16.79 -9.53 0.60
C SER A 34 -16.95 -8.18 -0.12
N ASP A 35 -16.10 -7.18 0.18
CA ASP A 35 -16.10 -5.87 -0.50
C ASP A 35 -14.81 -5.67 -1.28
N SER A 36 -14.91 -5.65 -2.61
CA SER A 36 -13.75 -5.44 -3.49
C SER A 36 -13.18 -4.02 -3.42
N LYS A 37 -13.93 -3.06 -2.87
CA LYS A 37 -13.45 -1.68 -2.70
C LYS A 37 -12.59 -1.51 -1.45
N ASP A 38 -12.72 -2.38 -0.46
CA ASP A 38 -11.86 -2.37 0.73
C ASP A 38 -10.59 -3.21 0.53
N THR A 39 -9.67 -2.63 -0.25
CA THR A 39 -8.36 -3.24 -0.54
C THR A 39 -7.54 -3.48 0.73
N ARG A 40 -7.79 -2.76 1.83
CA ARG A 40 -7.08 -2.98 3.09
C ARG A 40 -7.49 -4.31 3.72
N SER A 41 -8.79 -4.57 3.82
CA SER A 41 -9.29 -5.83 4.37
C SER A 41 -8.82 -7.03 3.53
N LEU A 42 -8.83 -6.89 2.20
CA LEU A 42 -8.25 -7.88 1.28
C LEU A 42 -6.77 -8.17 1.59
N TRP A 43 -5.94 -7.11 1.68
CA TRP A 43 -4.51 -7.27 1.97
C TRP A 43 -4.26 -7.89 3.35
N GLN A 44 -5.05 -7.53 4.36
CA GLN A 44 -4.96 -8.16 5.69
C GLN A 44 -5.31 -9.64 5.66
N ALA A 45 -6.30 -10.04 4.87
CA ALA A 45 -6.67 -11.45 4.69
C ALA A 45 -5.57 -12.25 4.00
N ILE A 46 -5.00 -11.70 2.91
CA ILE A 46 -3.87 -12.30 2.20
C ILE A 46 -2.70 -12.50 3.16
N GLN A 47 -2.35 -11.45 3.92
CA GLN A 47 -1.27 -11.49 4.90
C GLN A 47 -1.51 -12.58 5.97
N THR A 48 -2.75 -12.72 6.43
CA THR A 48 -3.14 -13.74 7.42
C THR A 48 -3.00 -15.16 6.87
N ILE A 49 -3.32 -15.37 5.59
CA ILE A 49 -3.24 -16.68 4.93
C ILE A 49 -1.78 -17.09 4.66
N THR A 50 -0.94 -16.13 4.27
CA THR A 50 0.47 -16.38 3.90
C THR A 50 1.43 -16.30 5.09
N ASP A 51 0.95 -15.87 6.27
CA ASP A 51 1.78 -15.45 7.42
C ASP A 51 2.87 -14.44 7.00
N TYR A 52 2.59 -13.65 5.97
CA TYR A 52 3.55 -12.69 5.44
C TYR A 52 3.76 -11.57 6.48
N LYS A 53 5.01 -11.36 6.87
CA LYS A 53 5.40 -10.21 7.70
C LYS A 53 6.31 -9.36 6.85
N PRO A 54 5.85 -8.18 6.38
CA PRO A 54 6.74 -7.28 5.68
C PRO A 54 7.91 -6.97 6.61
N LEU A 55 9.12 -7.22 6.14
CA LEU A 55 10.31 -6.71 6.80
C LEU A 55 10.15 -5.18 6.86
N PRO A 56 10.59 -4.52 7.96
CA PRO A 56 10.77 -3.08 7.92
C PRO A 56 11.53 -2.75 6.65
N GLN A 57 11.00 -1.84 5.84
CA GLN A 57 11.70 -1.41 4.64
C GLN A 57 13.03 -0.84 5.09
N VAL A 58 14.09 -1.61 4.92
CA VAL A 58 15.45 -1.11 5.01
C VAL A 58 15.57 -0.27 3.75
N SER A 59 15.59 1.05 3.92
CA SER A 59 16.06 1.96 2.89
C SER A 59 17.44 1.43 2.49
N ASP A 60 17.54 0.87 1.29
CA ASP A 60 18.84 0.57 0.73
C ASP A 60 19.46 1.94 0.44
N ASP A 61 20.38 2.36 1.31
CA ASP A 61 21.11 3.64 1.22
C ASP A 61 22.10 3.64 0.04
N ASP A 62 21.99 2.69 -0.89
CA ASP A 62 22.74 2.68 -2.12
C ASP A 62 22.29 3.85 -3.01
N THR A 63 22.93 4.99 -2.77
CA THR A 63 22.74 6.22 -3.53
C THR A 63 23.06 6.03 -5.02
N SER A 64 23.76 4.95 -5.40
CA SER A 64 24.08 4.64 -6.80
C SER A 64 22.97 3.86 -7.53
N LEU A 65 22.03 3.26 -6.79
CA LEU A 65 20.93 2.48 -7.37
C LEU A 65 20.04 3.30 -8.32
N PRO A 66 19.62 4.54 -7.99
CA PRO A 66 18.84 5.36 -8.91
C PRO A 66 19.58 5.63 -10.21
N ASP A 67 20.89 5.91 -10.16
CA ASP A 67 21.72 6.16 -11.33
C ASP A 67 21.88 4.90 -12.18
N ALA A 68 22.09 3.73 -11.55
CA ALA A 68 22.17 2.44 -12.24
C ALA A 68 20.85 2.08 -12.95
N LEU A 69 19.70 2.30 -12.30
CA LEU A 69 18.39 2.10 -12.91
C LEU A 69 18.16 3.07 -14.06
N ASN A 70 18.49 4.36 -13.86
CA ASN A 70 18.34 5.36 -14.89
C ASN A 70 19.19 5.00 -16.12
N HIS A 71 20.44 4.55 -15.93
CA HIS A 71 21.28 4.06 -17.01
C HIS A 71 20.69 2.81 -17.70
N PHE A 72 20.18 1.85 -16.93
CA PHE A 72 19.57 0.64 -17.46
C PHE A 72 18.32 0.91 -18.31
N TYR A 73 17.43 1.79 -17.86
CA TYR A 73 16.20 2.11 -18.59
C TYR A 73 16.42 3.10 -19.74
N SER A 74 17.40 4.01 -19.63
CA SER A 74 17.76 4.95 -20.70
C SER A 74 18.63 4.35 -21.81
N ARG A 75 19.08 3.09 -21.70
CA ARG A 75 19.89 2.43 -22.75
C ARG A 75 19.22 2.42 -24.13
N PHE A 76 17.89 2.50 -24.18
CA PHE A 76 17.11 2.56 -25.41
C PHE A 76 17.01 3.99 -25.97
N GLU A 77 17.23 5.00 -25.14
CA GLU A 77 17.23 6.42 -25.55
C GLU A 77 18.51 6.83 -26.27
N ILE A 78 19.62 6.09 -26.08
CA ILE A 78 20.91 6.36 -26.74
C ILE A 78 20.79 6.28 -28.27
N GLN A 79 19.89 5.44 -28.77
CA GLN A 79 19.60 5.30 -30.20
C GLN A 79 18.41 6.15 -30.65
N ASN A 80 17.74 6.84 -29.71
CA ASN A 80 16.59 7.67 -29.98
C ASN A 80 17.06 9.03 -30.49
N ASN A 81 17.39 9.09 -31.78
CA ASN A 81 17.74 10.32 -32.49
C ASN A 81 16.53 11.25 -32.73
N THR A 82 15.37 10.98 -32.12
CA THR A 82 14.28 11.96 -32.14
C THR A 82 14.72 13.17 -31.32
N PRO A 83 14.82 14.36 -31.92
CA PRO A 83 15.06 15.57 -31.15
C PRO A 83 13.92 15.68 -30.13
N ALA A 84 14.27 15.82 -28.85
CA ALA A 84 13.29 16.14 -27.83
C ALA A 84 12.50 17.36 -28.31
N GLN A 85 11.23 17.16 -28.68
CA GLN A 85 10.35 18.26 -29.04
C GLN A 85 10.18 19.09 -27.78
N LYS A 86 10.96 20.17 -27.67
CA LYS A 86 10.60 21.27 -26.80
C LYS A 86 9.25 21.73 -27.32
N LEU A 87 8.20 21.50 -26.54
CA LEU A 87 6.93 22.17 -26.75
C LEU A 87 7.26 23.65 -26.91
N HIS A 88 7.08 24.18 -28.11
CA HIS A 88 7.15 25.61 -28.34
C HIS A 88 6.04 26.20 -27.48
N THR A 89 6.42 26.74 -26.31
CA THR A 89 5.48 27.46 -25.48
C THR A 89 4.96 28.61 -26.32
N SER A 90 3.68 28.55 -26.66
CA SER A 90 3.02 29.65 -27.35
C SER A 90 3.17 30.90 -26.48
N PRO A 91 3.35 32.11 -27.05
CA PRO A 91 3.28 33.34 -26.26
C PRO A 91 1.97 33.50 -25.47
N ASN A 92 0.95 32.69 -25.80
CA ASN A 92 -0.34 32.61 -25.12
C ASN A 92 -0.46 31.42 -24.15
N ASP A 93 0.60 30.66 -23.90
CA ASP A 93 0.64 29.70 -22.80
C ASP A 93 0.66 30.51 -21.50
N GLN A 94 -0.52 30.64 -20.89
CA GLN A 94 -0.68 31.28 -19.61
C GLN A 94 0.31 30.65 -18.63
N VAL A 95 1.21 31.47 -18.09
CA VAL A 95 2.03 31.10 -16.94
C VAL A 95 1.05 30.56 -15.89
N LEU A 96 1.29 29.34 -15.43
CA LEU A 96 0.44 28.67 -14.44
C LEU A 96 0.42 29.52 -13.16
N CYS A 97 -0.56 30.40 -13.03
CA CYS A 97 -0.75 31.24 -11.85
C CYS A 97 -1.41 30.39 -10.77
N LEU A 98 -0.60 29.91 -9.83
CA LEU A 98 -1.08 29.20 -8.65
C LEU A 98 -1.38 30.20 -7.53
N SER A 99 -2.58 30.14 -6.97
CA SER A 99 -2.91 30.89 -5.75
C SER A 99 -2.58 30.07 -4.49
N ALA A 100 -2.24 30.75 -3.39
CA ALA A 100 -2.04 30.09 -2.10
C ALA A 100 -3.28 29.29 -1.65
N ALA A 101 -4.49 29.76 -1.99
CA ALA A 101 -5.74 29.07 -1.70
C ALA A 101 -5.85 27.72 -2.44
N ASP A 102 -5.42 27.66 -3.70
CA ASP A 102 -5.42 26.43 -4.49
C ASP A 102 -4.40 25.41 -3.96
N VAL A 103 -3.21 25.89 -3.59
CA VAL A 103 -2.17 25.03 -2.99
C VAL A 103 -2.67 24.49 -1.64
N ARG A 104 -3.20 25.33 -0.76
CA ARG A 104 -3.77 24.91 0.53
C ARG A 104 -4.87 23.88 0.36
N LYS A 105 -5.82 24.10 -0.57
CA LYS A 105 -6.92 23.16 -0.85
C LYS A 105 -6.38 21.82 -1.36
N THR A 106 -5.35 21.84 -2.19
CA THR A 106 -4.72 20.64 -2.74
C THR A 106 -4.00 19.85 -1.66
N LEU A 107 -3.16 20.50 -0.86
CA LEU A 107 -2.45 19.86 0.25
C LEU A 107 -3.40 19.29 1.31
N SER A 108 -4.47 20.02 1.64
CA SER A 108 -5.49 19.58 2.63
C SER A 108 -6.20 18.27 2.21
N ARG A 109 -6.29 17.99 0.91
CA ARG A 109 -6.94 16.79 0.35
C ARG A 109 -6.01 15.59 0.25
N ILE A 110 -4.73 15.75 0.55
CA ILE A 110 -3.76 14.64 0.53
C ILE A 110 -4.24 13.54 1.49
N ASN A 111 -4.23 12.30 1.01
CA ASN A 111 -4.52 11.14 1.86
C ASN A 111 -3.25 10.83 2.69
N PRO A 112 -3.27 11.06 4.02
CA PRO A 112 -2.09 10.87 4.88
C PRO A 112 -1.69 9.41 5.04
N ARG A 113 -2.51 8.46 4.55
CA ARG A 113 -2.26 7.02 4.65
C ARG A 113 -1.59 6.43 3.41
N LYS A 114 -1.34 7.24 2.37
CA LYS A 114 -0.55 6.80 1.22
C LYS A 114 0.92 6.66 1.61
N ALA A 115 1.62 5.75 0.95
CA ALA A 115 3.06 5.62 1.08
C ALA A 115 3.76 6.93 0.69
N ALA A 116 4.90 7.21 1.33
CA ALA A 116 5.73 8.34 0.98
C ALA A 116 6.27 8.17 -0.46
N GLY A 117 6.53 9.30 -1.12
CA GLY A 117 7.17 9.31 -2.42
C GLY A 117 8.65 8.95 -2.32
N PRO A 118 9.40 9.04 -3.43
CA PRO A 118 10.85 8.83 -3.44
C PRO A 118 11.62 9.85 -2.59
N ASP A 119 10.98 10.98 -2.26
CA ASP A 119 11.47 11.99 -1.32
C ASP A 119 11.35 11.57 0.15
N ASN A 120 10.71 10.44 0.43
CA ASN A 120 10.40 9.92 1.76
C ASN A 120 9.61 10.91 2.63
N ILE A 121 8.84 11.83 2.03
CA ILE A 121 7.99 12.78 2.76
C ILE A 121 6.60 12.16 2.96
N PRO A 122 6.16 11.93 4.21
CA PRO A 122 4.84 11.36 4.47
C PRO A 122 3.73 12.34 4.04
N GLY A 123 2.68 11.84 3.39
CA GLY A 123 1.54 12.68 3.00
C GLY A 123 0.85 13.38 4.18
N ARG A 124 1.03 12.88 5.41
CA ARG A 124 0.60 13.57 6.64
C ARG A 124 1.32 14.92 6.81
N VAL A 125 2.64 14.94 6.63
CA VAL A 125 3.45 16.16 6.77
C VAL A 125 2.99 17.21 5.75
N LEU A 126 2.83 16.82 4.49
CA LEU A 126 2.35 17.71 3.43
C LEU A 126 0.97 18.31 3.74
N ARG A 127 0.07 17.50 4.30
CA ARG A 127 -1.26 17.95 4.68
C ARG A 127 -1.24 18.92 5.86
N ASP A 128 -0.39 18.67 6.86
CA ASP A 128 -0.27 19.52 8.05
C ASP A 128 0.35 20.89 7.68
N CYS A 129 1.26 20.92 6.69
CA CYS A 129 1.81 22.17 6.12
C CYS A 129 0.76 23.04 5.41
N ALA A 130 -0.40 22.50 5.02
CA ALA A 130 -1.43 23.27 4.33
C ALA A 130 -1.92 24.49 5.15
N ALA A 131 -1.89 24.39 6.48
CA ALA A 131 -2.33 25.47 7.38
C ALA A 131 -1.33 26.64 7.47
N GLN A 132 -0.11 26.47 6.93
CA GLN A 132 0.96 27.47 6.98
C GLN A 132 1.01 28.35 5.71
N LEU A 133 0.09 28.11 4.75
CA LEU A 133 -0.08 28.82 3.48
C LEU A 133 -1.28 29.78 3.50
#